data_AF-A0A5C9E345-F1
#
_entry.id   AF-A0A5C9E345-F1
#
_cell.length_a   1.000
_cell.length_b   1.000
_cell.length_c   1.000
_cell.angle_alpha   90.00
_cell.angle_beta   90.00
_cell.angle_gamma   90.00
#
_symmetry.space_group_name_H-M   'P 1'
#
loop_
_entity.id
_entity.type
_entity.pdbx_description
1 polymer ?
#
loop_
_entity_poly.entity_id
_entity_poly.type
_entity_poly.pdbx_seq_one_letter_code
_entity_poly.pdbx_strand_id
1 'polypeptide(L)'
;MTSNWRAIAKAEFLVQTSKFQSMRKPLVIVLYLFSIFWAILIVPLIEASIIDLMAGEVEALLTIAFPGAMRSVMLLLWMMLLVYPIIYALQEIKIGQWEIMLSHNVQTREILVGTFLGKVPGYFLLTFLLAPILISPFLIVYEVTLIGILLVYLTIFIIAITTIWISIVLSTAIQAKLGESEKGEDIAKAFGMLFVLLFLLPLYGLMYFAPQLATTMGLDVFMILPSTWGADVVTAITLFFSGLNPTNPLITTVTALIEGKSVISGTLFVIYILVSVIGGLMSAEYLFQFEAGPRTESITTTGKENIVLRAIRRIRPTPSGVLLITALKDFGRKAENISRLMYGMFLAVLLPFILNVGFLSEIPDKSIIVIILTMMINLMLAMIAAVTVGGTGFIESKDHLWILKAAPYGSRKFIRARTTEAILLMIPVSLVPTIVMSVLMEFSLVTAILVCINVFVTTCGGTMAGIGITAINPTYENRQSAAFKVNSFITIAINMIGAIGAFILATYLEVSFSNQIISLLGSMWVLPILGLAILSIGATRLSIPE
;
A
#
# COMPACT_ATOMS: atom_id res chain seq x y z
N MET A 1 -37.67 -16.41 16.14
CA MET A 1 -36.97 -15.40 15.34
C MET A 1 -35.62 -15.99 14.92
N THR A 2 -35.47 -16.39 13.66
CA THR A 2 -34.20 -16.90 13.14
C THR A 2 -33.22 -15.73 13.05
N SER A 3 -32.05 -15.81 13.68
CA SER A 3 -31.12 -14.67 13.70
C SER A 3 -30.60 -14.38 12.29
N ASN A 4 -30.86 -13.16 11.81
CA ASN A 4 -30.67 -12.80 10.39
C ASN A 4 -29.18 -12.77 10.01
N TRP A 5 -28.27 -12.68 11.00
CA TRP A 5 -26.82 -12.70 10.79
C TRP A 5 -26.33 -13.93 10.01
N ARG A 6 -26.98 -15.09 10.16
CA ARG A 6 -26.61 -16.33 9.43
C ARG A 6 -26.86 -16.21 7.93
N ALA A 7 -27.98 -15.59 7.55
CA ALA A 7 -28.32 -15.38 6.15
C ALA A 7 -27.33 -14.41 5.49
N ILE A 8 -26.95 -13.35 6.20
CA ILE A 8 -25.96 -12.37 5.75
C ILE A 8 -24.58 -13.01 5.60
N ALA A 9 -24.13 -13.78 6.60
CA ALA A 9 -22.85 -14.48 6.54
C ALA A 9 -22.79 -15.45 5.36
N LYS A 10 -23.88 -16.18 5.12
CA LYS A 10 -24.01 -17.07 3.96
C LYS A 10 -23.94 -16.26 2.66
N ALA A 11 -24.67 -15.15 2.54
CA ALA A 11 -24.65 -14.32 1.34
C ALA A 11 -23.25 -13.78 1.03
N GLU A 12 -22.55 -13.21 2.01
CA GLU A 12 -21.19 -12.67 1.82
C GLU A 12 -20.22 -13.78 1.38
N PHE A 13 -20.31 -14.97 1.99
CA PHE A 13 -19.51 -16.13 1.56
C PHE A 13 -19.81 -16.57 0.11
N LEU A 14 -21.09 -16.56 -0.29
CA LEU A 14 -21.49 -16.90 -1.65
C LEU A 14 -21.01 -15.86 -2.68
N VAL A 15 -20.92 -14.59 -2.30
CA VAL A 15 -20.39 -13.51 -3.15
C VAL A 15 -18.87 -13.70 -3.34
N GLN A 16 -18.13 -13.99 -2.28
CA GLN A 16 -16.68 -14.26 -2.37
C GLN A 16 -16.37 -15.48 -3.23
N THR A 17 -17.20 -16.50 -3.15
CA THR A 17 -17.05 -17.76 -3.91
C THR A 17 -17.82 -17.76 -5.23
N SER A 18 -18.29 -16.59 -5.68
CA SER A 18 -19.15 -16.43 -6.87
C SER A 18 -18.52 -16.94 -8.16
N LYS A 19 -17.19 -16.90 -8.28
CA LYS A 19 -16.45 -17.43 -9.44
C LYS A 19 -16.43 -18.97 -9.52
N PHE A 20 -16.61 -19.67 -8.40
CA PHE A 20 -16.44 -21.13 -8.31
C PHE A 20 -17.75 -21.88 -8.09
N GLN A 21 -18.84 -21.44 -8.73
CA GLN A 21 -20.22 -21.85 -8.40
C GLN A 21 -20.45 -23.36 -8.30
N SER A 22 -19.93 -24.13 -9.25
CA SER A 22 -20.11 -25.59 -9.31
C SER A 22 -19.26 -26.37 -8.30
N MET A 23 -18.13 -25.80 -7.86
CA MET A 23 -17.13 -26.51 -7.05
C MET A 23 -16.91 -25.87 -5.66
N ARG A 24 -17.80 -24.98 -5.20
CA ARG A 24 -17.57 -24.19 -3.97
C ARG A 24 -17.19 -25.03 -2.75
N LYS A 25 -18.00 -26.03 -2.40
CA LYS A 25 -17.77 -26.88 -1.22
C LYS A 25 -16.46 -27.69 -1.31
N PRO A 26 -16.24 -28.51 -2.35
CA PRO A 26 -15.01 -29.29 -2.45
C PRO A 26 -13.77 -28.40 -2.54
N LEU A 27 -13.84 -27.28 -3.28
CA LEU A 27 -12.73 -26.34 -3.41
C LEU A 27 -12.35 -25.71 -2.07
N VAL A 28 -13.32 -25.29 -1.26
CA VAL A 28 -13.05 -24.70 0.06
C VAL A 28 -12.44 -25.72 1.02
N ILE A 29 -12.93 -26.96 1.02
CA ILE A 29 -12.36 -28.05 1.83
C ILE A 29 -10.92 -28.32 1.40
N VAL A 30 -10.67 -28.45 0.09
CA VAL A 30 -9.33 -28.68 -0.46
C VAL A 30 -8.39 -27.53 -0.11
N LEU A 31 -8.85 -26.27 -0.22
CA LEU A 31 -8.04 -25.11 0.15
C LEU A 31 -7.68 -25.08 1.64
N TYR A 32 -8.59 -25.47 2.54
CA TYR A 32 -8.28 -25.54 3.97
C TYR A 32 -7.32 -26.66 4.32
N LEU A 33 -7.53 -27.85 3.77
CA LEU A 33 -6.60 -28.96 3.95
C LEU A 33 -5.22 -28.60 3.38
N PHE A 34 -5.20 -27.96 2.21
CA PHE A 34 -3.97 -27.46 1.62
C PHE A 34 -3.31 -26.39 2.48
N SER A 35 -4.04 -25.42 3.04
CA SER A 35 -3.44 -24.38 3.89
C SER A 35 -2.85 -24.93 5.19
N ILE A 36 -3.50 -25.95 5.79
CA ILE A 36 -2.98 -26.63 6.97
C ILE A 36 -1.73 -27.45 6.61
N PHE A 37 -1.78 -28.20 5.51
CA PHE A 37 -0.65 -28.98 5.00
C PHE A 37 0.54 -28.07 4.61
N TRP A 38 0.25 -26.93 4.00
CA TRP A 38 1.20 -25.88 3.68
C TRP A 38 1.91 -25.35 4.93
N ALA A 39 1.14 -25.01 5.96
CA ALA A 39 1.64 -24.42 7.19
C ALA A 39 2.50 -25.36 8.05
N ILE A 40 2.14 -26.65 8.09
CA ILE A 40 2.78 -27.62 9.00
C ILE A 40 3.92 -28.36 8.30
N LEU A 41 3.83 -28.61 7.00
CA LEU A 41 4.78 -29.49 6.29
C LEU A 41 5.55 -28.78 5.19
N ILE A 42 4.88 -28.13 4.24
CA ILE A 42 5.56 -27.60 3.05
C ILE A 42 6.51 -26.46 3.42
N VAL A 43 6.03 -25.44 4.13
CA VAL A 43 6.85 -24.27 4.47
C VAL A 43 8.04 -24.65 5.35
N PRO A 44 7.86 -25.39 6.46
CA PRO A 44 9.00 -25.77 7.29
C PRO A 44 10.04 -26.59 6.54
N LEU A 45 9.63 -27.48 5.62
CA LEU A 45 10.57 -28.25 4.81
C LEU A 45 11.39 -27.38 3.85
N ILE A 46 10.75 -26.42 3.18
CA ILE A 46 11.42 -25.48 2.28
C ILE A 46 12.41 -24.62 3.08
N GLU A 47 11.97 -24.07 4.21
CA GLU A 47 12.80 -23.18 5.02
C GLU A 47 13.94 -23.90 5.72
N ALA A 48 13.73 -25.12 6.23
CA ALA A 48 14.81 -25.94 6.77
C ALA A 48 15.90 -26.16 5.72
N SER A 49 15.49 -26.47 4.48
CA SER A 49 16.43 -26.63 3.36
C SER A 49 17.22 -25.34 3.05
N ILE A 50 16.58 -24.18 3.21
CA ILE A 50 17.25 -22.87 3.02
C ILE A 50 18.21 -22.59 4.17
N ILE A 51 17.81 -22.84 5.41
CA ILE A 51 18.63 -22.61 6.60
C ILE A 51 19.88 -23.51 6.56
N ASP A 52 19.70 -24.79 6.23
CA ASP A 52 20.79 -25.76 6.08
C ASP A 52 21.81 -25.32 5.01
N LEU A 53 21.34 -24.71 3.91
CA LEU A 53 22.18 -24.22 2.83
C LEU A 53 23.05 -23.02 3.26
N MET A 54 22.57 -22.18 4.18
CA MET A 54 23.22 -20.94 4.57
C MET A 54 24.29 -21.11 5.67
N ALA A 55 24.53 -22.34 6.13
CA ALA A 55 25.41 -22.66 7.26
C ALA A 55 24.99 -21.97 8.58
N GLY A 56 25.49 -22.46 9.73
CA GLY A 56 25.00 -22.09 11.07
C GLY A 56 25.09 -20.61 11.49
N GLU A 57 25.61 -19.72 10.64
CA GLU A 57 25.60 -18.27 10.87
C GLU A 57 24.17 -17.70 10.94
N VAL A 58 23.26 -18.21 10.10
CA VAL A 58 21.85 -17.77 10.11
C VAL A 58 21.13 -18.23 11.37
N GLU A 59 21.44 -19.43 11.87
CA GLU A 59 20.86 -19.99 13.09
C GLU A 59 21.20 -19.13 14.31
N ALA A 60 22.48 -18.73 14.44
CA ALA A 60 22.93 -17.83 15.51
C ALA A 60 22.22 -16.47 15.46
N LEU A 61 22.09 -15.89 14.26
CA LEU A 61 21.40 -14.61 14.07
C LEU A 61 19.91 -14.72 14.42
N LEU A 62 19.23 -15.79 13.98
CA LEU A 62 17.81 -16.03 14.27
C LEU A 62 17.56 -16.22 15.77
N THR A 63 18.46 -16.92 16.47
CA THR A 63 18.36 -17.14 17.92
C THR A 63 18.49 -15.83 18.70
N ILE A 64 19.42 -14.95 18.32
CA ILE A 64 19.63 -13.67 19.00
C ILE A 64 18.48 -12.70 18.68
N ALA A 65 18.01 -12.68 17.43
CA ALA A 65 16.99 -11.74 16.97
C ALA A 65 15.57 -12.13 17.39
N PHE A 66 15.34 -13.36 17.88
CA PHE A 66 14.00 -13.97 17.95
C PHE A 66 12.92 -13.09 18.61
N PRO A 67 13.05 -12.59 19.85
CA PRO A 67 11.98 -11.81 20.48
C PRO A 67 11.67 -10.50 19.72
N GLY A 68 12.70 -9.79 19.25
CA GLY A 68 12.54 -8.55 18.51
C GLY A 68 11.96 -8.77 17.10
N ALA A 69 12.43 -9.82 16.43
CA ALA A 69 11.93 -10.22 15.12
C ALA A 69 10.47 -10.67 15.20
N MET A 70 10.08 -11.46 16.21
CA MET A 70 8.70 -11.88 16.43
C MET A 70 7.75 -10.70 16.64
N ARG A 71 8.15 -9.69 17.44
CA ARG A 71 7.36 -8.46 17.62
C ARG A 71 7.20 -7.70 16.31
N SER A 72 8.26 -7.62 15.50
CA SER A 72 8.25 -6.92 14.21
C SER A 72 7.39 -7.66 13.17
N VAL A 73 7.53 -8.99 13.09
CA VAL A 73 6.73 -9.87 12.22
C VAL A 73 5.25 -9.81 12.60
N MET A 74 4.93 -9.89 13.90
CA MET A 74 3.55 -9.84 14.36
C MET A 74 2.93 -8.45 14.14
N LEU A 75 3.72 -7.38 14.33
CA LEU A 75 3.30 -6.03 13.98
C LEU A 75 3.00 -5.92 12.49
N LEU A 76 3.87 -6.43 11.62
CA LEU A 76 3.64 -6.43 10.17
C LEU A 76 2.35 -7.18 9.80
N LEU A 77 2.15 -8.38 10.35
CA LEU A 77 0.96 -9.21 10.11
C LEU A 77 -0.30 -8.50 10.63
N TRP A 78 -0.26 -7.97 11.84
CA TRP A 78 -1.37 -7.21 12.44
C TRP A 78 -1.73 -5.99 11.59
N MET A 79 -0.73 -5.23 11.14
CA MET A 79 -0.91 -4.05 10.29
C MET A 79 -1.51 -4.42 8.94
N MET A 80 -1.00 -5.46 8.27
CA MET A 80 -1.55 -5.92 6.99
C MET A 80 -3.03 -6.32 7.12
N LEU A 81 -3.37 -7.07 8.16
CA LEU A 81 -4.75 -7.53 8.42
C LEU A 81 -5.69 -6.40 8.84
N LEU A 82 -5.17 -5.38 9.54
CA LEU A 82 -5.96 -4.22 9.95
C LEU A 82 -6.20 -3.26 8.78
N VAL A 83 -5.16 -2.97 8.01
CA VAL A 83 -5.15 -1.91 7.00
C VAL A 83 -5.86 -2.35 5.73
N TYR A 84 -5.65 -3.59 5.28
CA TYR A 84 -6.18 -4.06 4.01
C TYR A 84 -7.73 -3.94 3.91
N PRO A 85 -8.53 -4.42 4.88
CA PRO A 85 -9.98 -4.31 4.78
C PRO A 85 -10.47 -2.85 4.88
N ILE A 86 -9.78 -1.99 5.61
CA ILE A 86 -10.11 -0.55 5.69
C ILE A 86 -9.87 0.12 4.34
N ILE A 87 -8.72 -0.12 3.70
CA ILE A 87 -8.45 0.41 2.36
C ILE A 87 -9.50 -0.06 1.37
N TYR A 88 -9.81 -1.35 1.38
CA TYR A 88 -10.81 -1.93 0.48
C TYR A 88 -12.19 -1.29 0.69
N ALA A 89 -12.61 -1.11 1.94
CA ALA A 89 -13.84 -0.42 2.29
C ALA A 89 -13.85 1.05 1.85
N LEU A 90 -12.71 1.74 1.94
CA LEU A 90 -12.58 3.14 1.52
C LEU A 90 -12.59 3.31 -0.01
N GLN A 91 -12.07 2.32 -0.74
CA GLN A 91 -12.05 2.32 -2.20
C GLN A 91 -13.41 1.95 -2.81
N GLU A 92 -14.16 1.07 -2.15
CA GLU A 92 -15.46 0.60 -2.58
C GLU A 92 -16.53 0.95 -1.54
N ILE A 93 -17.15 2.13 -1.68
CA ILE A 93 -18.35 2.46 -0.90
C ILE A 93 -19.46 1.50 -1.38
N LYS A 94 -19.69 0.45 -0.60
CA LYS A 94 -20.69 -0.57 -0.89
C LYS A 94 -22.08 0.03 -0.74
N ILE A 95 -22.68 0.48 -1.85
CA ILE A 95 -24.10 0.86 -1.91
C ILE A 95 -25.00 -0.31 -1.47
N GLY A 96 -24.60 -1.55 -1.77
CA GLY A 96 -25.42 -2.75 -1.51
C GLY A 96 -25.69 -3.10 -0.04
N GLN A 97 -24.86 -2.68 0.93
CA GLN A 97 -25.17 -2.93 2.36
C GLN A 97 -26.29 -2.01 2.87
N TRP A 98 -26.43 -0.82 2.27
CA TRP A 98 -27.46 0.15 2.59
C TRP A 98 -28.83 -0.26 2.03
N GLU A 99 -28.85 -0.85 0.84
CA GLU A 99 -30.07 -1.43 0.25
C GLU A 99 -30.63 -2.58 1.11
N ILE A 100 -29.76 -3.36 1.77
CA ILE A 100 -30.19 -4.43 2.67
C ILE A 100 -30.84 -3.86 3.94
N MET A 101 -30.28 -2.80 4.55
CA MET A 101 -30.90 -2.13 5.70
C MET A 101 -32.26 -1.50 5.35
N LEU A 102 -32.37 -0.89 4.17
CA LEU A 102 -33.61 -0.22 3.75
C LEU A 102 -34.71 -1.19 3.33
N SER A 103 -34.35 -2.40 2.89
CA SER A 103 -35.32 -3.39 2.41
C SER A 103 -35.82 -4.36 3.48
N HIS A 104 -35.11 -4.54 4.60
CA HIS A 104 -35.46 -5.51 5.64
C HIS A 104 -35.19 -4.98 7.06
N ASN A 105 -36.05 -5.32 8.02
CA ASN A 105 -35.88 -5.00 9.44
C ASN A 105 -34.80 -5.89 10.08
N VAL A 106 -33.53 -5.58 9.82
CA VAL A 106 -32.36 -6.29 10.37
C VAL A 106 -31.64 -5.37 11.35
N GLN A 107 -31.33 -5.89 12.55
CA GLN A 107 -30.53 -5.13 13.51
C GLN A 107 -29.11 -4.95 12.99
N THR A 108 -28.56 -3.77 13.21
CA THR A 108 -27.23 -3.43 12.73
C THR A 108 -26.12 -4.33 13.25
N ARG A 109 -26.25 -4.76 14.52
CA ARG A 109 -25.35 -5.74 15.14
C ARG A 109 -25.30 -7.05 14.34
N GLU A 110 -26.44 -7.50 13.80
CA GLU A 110 -26.52 -8.70 12.99
C GLU A 110 -25.86 -8.54 11.62
N ILE A 111 -25.89 -7.34 11.04
CA ILE A 111 -25.20 -7.01 9.79
C ILE A 111 -23.68 -7.04 10.00
N LEU A 112 -23.20 -6.40 11.08
CA LEU A 112 -21.77 -6.36 11.39
C LEU A 112 -21.23 -7.77 11.70
N VAL A 113 -21.93 -8.54 12.54
CA VAL A 113 -21.55 -9.92 12.84
C VAL A 113 -21.64 -10.83 11.60
N GLY A 114 -22.71 -10.69 10.81
CA GLY A 114 -22.90 -11.48 9.60
C GLY A 114 -21.80 -11.23 8.56
N THR A 115 -21.46 -9.97 8.31
CA THR A 115 -20.38 -9.60 7.38
C THR A 115 -19.01 -10.07 7.87
N PHE A 116 -18.73 -9.97 9.17
CA PHE A 116 -17.50 -10.52 9.76
C PHE A 116 -17.41 -12.04 9.58
N LEU A 117 -18.41 -12.79 10.05
CA LEU A 117 -18.41 -14.25 9.97
C LEU A 117 -18.37 -14.76 8.52
N GLY A 118 -19.00 -14.05 7.58
CA GLY A 118 -18.93 -14.38 6.16
C GLY A 118 -17.53 -14.25 5.57
N LYS A 119 -16.68 -13.38 6.12
CA LYS A 119 -15.29 -13.17 5.66
C LYS A 119 -14.25 -14.03 6.39
N VAL A 120 -14.53 -14.50 7.61
CA VAL A 120 -13.62 -15.37 8.40
C VAL A 120 -13.03 -16.52 7.57
N PRO A 121 -13.81 -17.25 6.75
CA PRO A 121 -13.31 -18.27 5.83
C PRO A 121 -12.13 -17.87 4.95
N GLY A 122 -12.18 -16.70 4.31
CA GLY A 122 -11.14 -16.22 3.41
C GLY A 122 -9.90 -15.75 4.18
N TYR A 123 -10.11 -15.14 5.34
CA TYR A 123 -9.01 -14.68 6.19
C TYR A 123 -8.28 -15.82 6.91
N PHE A 124 -8.97 -16.92 7.23
CA PHE A 124 -8.32 -18.15 7.69
C PHE A 124 -7.27 -18.61 6.67
N LEU A 125 -7.64 -18.71 5.39
CA LEU A 125 -6.70 -19.09 4.32
C LEU A 125 -5.52 -18.13 4.24
N LEU A 126 -5.79 -16.82 4.23
CA LEU A 126 -4.74 -15.81 4.15
C LEU A 126 -3.76 -15.92 5.32
N THR A 127 -4.26 -16.11 6.55
CA THR A 127 -3.43 -16.23 7.76
C THR A 127 -2.59 -17.51 7.71
N PHE A 128 -3.18 -18.66 7.35
CA PHE A 128 -2.45 -19.93 7.28
C PHE A 128 -1.51 -20.05 6.07
N LEU A 129 -1.66 -19.22 5.05
CA LEU A 129 -0.70 -19.15 3.95
C LEU A 129 0.49 -18.24 4.29
N LEU A 130 0.24 -17.09 4.95
CA LEU A 130 1.27 -16.09 5.24
C LEU A 130 2.04 -16.34 6.54
N ALA A 131 1.35 -16.70 7.62
CA ALA A 131 1.98 -16.83 8.95
C ALA A 131 3.13 -17.85 8.99
N PRO A 132 3.03 -19.03 8.33
CA PRO A 132 4.13 -19.99 8.31
C PRO A 132 5.38 -19.39 7.70
N ILE A 133 5.27 -18.71 6.55
CA ILE A 133 6.41 -18.10 5.83
C ILE A 133 7.18 -17.10 6.71
N LEU A 134 6.49 -16.48 7.67
CA LEU A 134 7.09 -15.46 8.53
C LEU A 134 7.65 -16.02 9.85
N ILE A 135 7.11 -17.14 10.35
CA ILE A 135 7.34 -17.61 11.73
C ILE A 135 8.05 -18.97 11.78
N SER A 136 7.88 -19.80 10.75
CA SER A 136 8.50 -21.11 10.65
C SER A 136 10.04 -21.10 10.77
N PRO A 137 10.80 -20.07 10.31
CA PRO A 137 12.26 -20.08 10.49
C PRO A 137 12.65 -20.15 11.97
N PHE A 138 11.88 -19.49 12.84
CA PHE A 138 12.10 -19.54 14.28
C PHE A 138 11.64 -20.87 14.89
N LEU A 139 10.52 -21.44 14.42
CA LEU A 139 10.04 -22.72 14.94
C LEU A 139 11.03 -23.86 14.68
N ILE A 140 11.73 -23.81 13.53
CA ILE A 140 12.77 -24.76 13.16
C ILE A 140 13.99 -24.60 14.08
N VAL A 141 14.53 -23.38 14.20
CA VAL A 141 15.73 -23.10 15.01
C VAL A 141 15.55 -23.46 16.49
N TYR A 142 14.35 -23.23 17.05
CA TYR A 142 14.04 -23.59 18.44
C TYR A 142 13.56 -25.03 18.62
N GLU A 143 13.56 -25.84 17.55
CA GLU A 143 13.11 -27.24 17.55
C GLU A 143 11.76 -27.41 18.26
N VAL A 144 10.78 -26.56 17.91
CA VAL A 144 9.50 -26.51 18.64
C VAL A 144 8.70 -27.79 18.42
N THR A 145 8.19 -28.37 19.50
CA THR A 145 7.34 -29.57 19.42
C THR A 145 6.05 -29.32 18.62
N LEU A 146 5.46 -30.38 18.05
CA LEU A 146 4.21 -30.29 17.29
C LEU A 146 3.09 -29.57 18.05
N ILE A 147 2.98 -29.80 19.37
CA ILE A 147 2.00 -29.14 20.24
C ILE A 147 2.27 -27.63 20.29
N GLY A 148 3.54 -27.24 20.47
CA GLY A 148 3.95 -25.84 20.44
C GLY A 148 3.61 -25.16 19.11
N ILE A 149 3.90 -25.82 17.97
CA ILE A 149 3.57 -25.32 16.63
C ILE A 149 2.05 -25.06 16.49
N LEU A 150 1.22 -26.00 16.94
CA LEU A 150 -0.24 -25.84 16.91
C LEU A 150 -0.71 -24.66 17.78
N LEU A 151 -0.15 -24.48 18.97
CA LEU A 151 -0.49 -23.38 19.86
C LEU A 151 -0.03 -22.02 19.32
N VAL A 152 1.14 -21.96 18.68
CA VAL A 152 1.64 -20.76 18.00
C VAL A 152 0.67 -20.36 16.89
N TYR A 153 0.31 -21.28 15.99
CA TYR A 153 -0.63 -20.99 14.91
C TYR A 153 -2.04 -20.65 15.40
N LEU A 154 -2.52 -21.28 16.47
CA LEU A 154 -3.79 -20.92 17.11
C LEU A 154 -3.75 -19.47 17.64
N THR A 155 -2.65 -19.08 18.30
CA THR A 155 -2.48 -17.72 18.83
C THR A 155 -2.48 -16.69 17.69
N ILE A 156 -1.71 -16.93 16.63
CA ILE A 156 -1.68 -16.08 15.43
C ILE A 156 -3.07 -15.97 14.81
N PHE A 157 -3.82 -17.07 14.74
CA PHE A 157 -5.17 -17.07 14.21
C PHE A 157 -6.14 -16.23 15.05
N ILE A 158 -6.06 -16.30 16.39
CA ILE A 158 -6.86 -15.46 17.28
C ILE A 158 -6.51 -13.97 17.11
N ILE A 159 -5.22 -13.64 17.00
CA ILE A 159 -4.76 -12.27 16.69
C ILE A 159 -5.35 -11.82 15.36
N ALA A 160 -5.26 -12.65 14.33
CA ALA A 160 -5.76 -12.34 13.01
C ALA A 160 -7.27 -12.05 13.02
N ILE A 161 -8.07 -12.94 13.61
CA ILE A 161 -9.53 -12.77 13.71
C ILE A 161 -9.90 -11.48 14.43
N THR A 162 -9.28 -11.22 15.58
CA THR A 162 -9.59 -10.03 16.39
C THR A 162 -9.20 -8.75 15.68
N THR A 163 -8.09 -8.78 14.95
CA THR A 163 -7.64 -7.65 14.11
C THR A 163 -8.60 -7.38 12.96
N ILE A 164 -9.09 -8.43 12.30
CA ILE A 164 -10.09 -8.32 11.22
C ILE A 164 -11.41 -7.78 11.76
N TRP A 165 -11.84 -8.25 12.94
CA TRP A 165 -13.03 -7.74 13.60
C TRP A 165 -12.94 -6.21 13.79
N ILE A 166 -11.84 -5.74 14.37
CA ILE A 166 -11.59 -4.30 14.56
C ILE A 166 -11.53 -3.58 13.21
N SER A 167 -10.86 -4.16 12.21
CA SER A 167 -10.77 -3.59 10.87
C SER A 167 -12.16 -3.38 10.25
N ILE A 168 -13.07 -4.35 10.39
CA ILE A 168 -14.45 -4.23 9.89
C ILE A 168 -15.22 -3.16 10.66
N VAL A 169 -15.16 -3.16 12.00
CA VAL A 169 -15.80 -2.13 12.83
C VAL A 169 -15.29 -0.73 12.46
N LEU A 170 -13.98 -0.56 12.33
CA LEU A 170 -13.38 0.71 11.97
C LEU A 170 -13.73 1.11 10.54
N SER A 171 -13.71 0.17 9.60
CA SER A 171 -14.09 0.44 8.20
C SER A 171 -15.54 0.88 8.07
N THR A 172 -16.44 0.25 8.82
CA THR A 172 -17.87 0.59 8.81
C THR A 172 -18.08 1.95 9.46
N ALA A 173 -17.37 2.25 10.56
CA ALA A 173 -17.39 3.57 11.19
C ALA A 173 -16.93 4.69 10.24
N ILE A 174 -15.84 4.47 9.50
CA ILE A 174 -15.32 5.47 8.57
C ILE A 174 -16.26 5.61 7.37
N GLN A 175 -16.75 4.51 6.79
CA GLN A 175 -17.70 4.53 5.69
C GLN A 175 -19.01 5.22 6.07
N ALA A 176 -19.51 4.95 7.28
CA ALA A 176 -20.65 5.62 7.86
C ALA A 176 -20.46 7.14 7.84
N LYS A 177 -19.35 7.64 8.40
CA LYS A 177 -19.10 9.09 8.47
C LYS A 177 -18.84 9.73 7.11
N LEU A 178 -18.13 9.06 6.21
CA LEU A 178 -17.82 9.59 4.88
C LEU A 178 -19.04 9.50 3.95
N GLY A 179 -19.92 8.53 4.13
CA GLY A 179 -21.14 8.36 3.33
C GLY A 179 -22.20 9.45 3.52
N GLU A 180 -22.06 10.32 4.53
CA GLU A 180 -22.93 11.49 4.74
C GLU A 180 -22.72 12.60 3.70
N SER A 181 -21.56 12.67 3.06
CA SER A 181 -21.19 13.77 2.16
C SER A 181 -21.08 13.31 0.71
N GLU A 182 -21.58 14.12 -0.23
CA GLU A 182 -21.41 13.89 -1.67
C GLU A 182 -19.93 13.88 -2.09
N LYS A 183 -19.09 14.68 -1.43
CA LYS A 183 -17.62 14.65 -1.62
C LYS A 183 -16.95 13.53 -0.83
N GLY A 184 -17.69 12.89 0.06
CA GLY A 184 -17.21 11.84 0.94
C GLY A 184 -16.69 10.62 0.19
N GLU A 185 -17.23 10.31 -0.99
CA GLU A 185 -16.72 9.22 -1.84
C GLU A 185 -15.30 9.49 -2.35
N ASP A 186 -15.07 10.67 -2.94
CA ASP A 186 -13.75 11.04 -3.43
C ASP A 186 -12.74 11.20 -2.28
N ILE A 187 -13.20 11.73 -1.13
CA ILE A 187 -12.39 11.83 0.09
C ILE A 187 -12.08 10.44 0.66
N ALA A 188 -13.01 9.48 0.64
CA ALA A 188 -12.78 8.12 1.11
C ALA A 188 -11.72 7.43 0.26
N LYS A 189 -11.83 7.49 -1.07
CA LYS A 189 -10.82 6.95 -1.99
C LYS A 189 -9.46 7.60 -1.77
N ALA A 190 -9.45 8.92 -1.57
CA ALA A 190 -8.23 9.67 -1.28
C ALA A 190 -7.58 9.24 0.05
N PHE A 191 -8.40 9.15 1.10
CA PHE A 191 -7.99 8.72 2.43
C PHE A 191 -7.48 7.29 2.39
N GLY A 192 -8.13 6.37 1.68
CA GLY A 192 -7.71 4.97 1.55
C GLY A 192 -6.30 4.81 0.96
N MET A 193 -5.86 5.73 0.10
CA MET A 193 -4.49 5.72 -0.44
C MET A 193 -3.48 6.26 0.55
N LEU A 194 -3.80 7.38 1.20
CA LEU A 194 -2.94 7.96 2.24
C LEU A 194 -2.91 7.09 3.51
N PHE A 195 -3.92 6.25 3.71
CA PHE A 195 -4.03 5.36 4.85
C PHE A 195 -2.81 4.46 4.92
N VAL A 196 -2.36 3.84 3.82
CA VAL A 196 -1.14 3.03 3.80
C VAL A 196 0.05 3.77 4.41
N LEU A 197 0.21 5.05 4.09
CA LEU A 197 1.31 5.87 4.58
C LEU A 197 1.21 6.15 6.07
N LEU A 198 -0.01 6.42 6.55
CA LEU A 198 -0.31 6.59 7.97
C LEU A 198 0.11 5.38 8.79
N PHE A 199 0.10 4.17 8.21
CA PHE A 199 0.50 2.94 8.88
C PHE A 199 1.98 2.57 8.66
N LEU A 200 2.56 2.91 7.51
CA LEU A 200 3.99 2.68 7.27
C LEU A 200 4.87 3.49 8.23
N LEU A 201 4.50 4.74 8.55
CA LEU A 201 5.32 5.59 9.42
C LEU A 201 5.46 5.02 10.84
N PRO A 202 4.38 4.61 11.55
CA PRO A 202 4.49 3.90 12.82
C PRO A 202 5.23 2.56 12.69
N LEU A 203 5.00 1.80 11.62
CA LEU A 203 5.67 0.50 11.42
C LEU A 203 7.19 0.66 11.40
N TYR A 204 7.69 1.54 10.53
CA TYR A 204 9.13 1.82 10.43
C TYR A 204 9.65 2.58 11.64
N GLY A 205 8.86 3.51 12.18
CA GLY A 205 9.22 4.24 13.39
C GLY A 205 9.45 3.29 14.57
N LEU A 206 8.58 2.30 14.75
CA LEU A 206 8.77 1.29 15.79
C LEU A 206 9.96 0.38 15.48
N MET A 207 10.14 -0.04 14.23
CA MET A 207 11.27 -0.90 13.87
C MET A 207 12.63 -0.24 14.13
N TYR A 208 12.76 1.06 13.84
CA TYR A 208 14.04 1.77 13.91
C TYR A 208 14.27 2.57 15.19
N PHE A 209 13.22 3.01 15.91
CA PHE A 209 13.38 3.80 17.14
C PHE A 209 13.09 3.02 18.41
N ALA A 210 12.33 1.92 18.35
CA ALA A 210 11.99 1.20 19.57
C ALA A 210 13.21 0.61 20.30
N PRO A 211 14.25 0.07 19.63
CA PRO A 211 15.46 -0.37 20.32
C PRO A 211 16.14 0.75 21.11
N GLN A 212 16.25 1.95 20.52
CA GLN A 212 16.90 3.11 21.10
C GLN A 212 16.05 3.72 22.22
N LEU A 213 14.73 3.75 22.07
CA LEU A 213 13.81 4.18 23.14
C LEU A 213 13.87 3.22 24.33
N ALA A 214 13.96 1.91 24.08
CA ALA A 214 14.10 0.91 25.13
C ALA A 214 15.43 1.06 25.89
N THR A 215 16.55 1.33 25.21
CA THR A 215 17.87 1.49 25.86
C THR A 215 18.01 2.83 26.59
N THR A 216 17.46 3.92 26.05
CA THR A 216 17.62 5.27 26.62
C THR A 216 16.58 5.63 27.68
N MET A 217 15.33 5.26 27.48
CA MET A 217 14.22 5.61 28.37
C MET A 217 13.76 4.45 29.26
N GLY A 218 14.26 3.23 29.02
CA GLY A 218 13.74 2.02 29.67
C GLY A 218 12.30 1.69 29.29
N LEU A 219 11.71 2.42 28.34
CA LEU A 219 10.35 2.23 27.87
C LEU A 219 10.36 1.26 26.70
N ASP A 220 9.95 0.03 26.96
CA ASP A 220 9.67 -0.94 25.91
C ASP A 220 8.35 -0.52 25.24
N VAL A 221 8.43 0.37 24.24
CA VAL A 221 7.27 0.90 23.48
C VAL A 221 6.41 -0.23 22.90
N PHE A 222 7.03 -1.39 22.69
CA PHE A 222 6.32 -2.60 22.31
C PHE A 222 5.36 -3.12 23.40
N MET A 223 5.29 -2.61 24.62
CA MET A 223 4.28 -3.07 25.59
C MET A 223 2.89 -2.47 25.37
N ILE A 224 2.72 -1.51 24.46
CA ILE A 224 1.46 -0.76 24.30
C ILE A 224 0.55 -1.38 23.23
N LEU A 225 1.11 -2.15 22.29
CA LEU A 225 0.39 -2.59 21.10
C LEU A 225 -0.24 -3.98 21.28
N PRO A 226 -1.41 -4.24 20.66
CA PRO A 226 -2.00 -5.58 20.69
C PRO A 226 -1.16 -6.64 19.97
N SER A 227 -0.46 -6.25 18.90
CA SER A 227 0.38 -7.15 18.10
C SER A 227 1.57 -7.68 18.90
N THR A 228 2.11 -6.89 19.81
CA THR A 228 3.30 -7.24 20.60
C THR A 228 2.94 -8.12 21.78
N TRP A 229 1.77 -7.94 22.40
CA TRP A 229 1.25 -8.89 23.37
C TRP A 229 1.08 -10.28 22.76
N GLY A 230 0.54 -10.33 21.53
CA GLY A 230 0.45 -11.56 20.77
C GLY A 230 1.81 -12.16 20.41
N ALA A 231 2.78 -11.33 20.03
CA ALA A 231 4.15 -11.77 19.77
C ALA A 231 4.82 -12.35 21.01
N ASP A 232 4.70 -11.70 22.16
CA ASP A 232 5.27 -12.18 23.43
C ASP A 232 4.65 -13.51 23.86
N VAL A 233 3.35 -13.72 23.65
CA VAL A 233 2.69 -15.01 23.90
C VAL A 233 3.24 -16.08 22.95
N VAL A 234 3.40 -15.77 21.66
CA VAL A 234 4.01 -16.71 20.70
C VAL A 234 5.45 -17.05 21.09
N THR A 235 6.26 -16.04 21.41
CA THR A 235 7.64 -16.22 21.89
C THR A 235 7.67 -17.10 23.16
N ALA A 236 6.77 -16.87 24.11
CA ALA A 236 6.67 -17.70 25.31
C ALA A 236 6.29 -19.15 25.01
N ILE A 237 5.35 -19.39 24.09
CA ILE A 237 4.98 -20.75 23.65
C ILE A 237 6.17 -21.43 22.97
N THR A 238 6.86 -20.75 22.05
CA THR A 238 8.04 -21.30 21.37
C THR A 238 9.11 -21.72 22.37
N LEU A 239 9.42 -20.88 23.37
CA LEU A 239 10.43 -21.19 24.38
C LEU A 239 9.98 -22.29 25.36
N PHE A 240 8.70 -22.33 25.74
CA PHE A 240 8.20 -23.36 26.66
C PHE A 240 8.13 -24.75 26.01
N PHE A 241 7.91 -24.80 24.69
CA PHE A 241 7.79 -26.02 23.91
C PHE A 241 9.00 -26.31 23.00
N SER A 242 10.14 -25.66 23.25
CA SER A 242 11.39 -25.90 22.52
C SER A 242 12.02 -27.23 22.90
N GLY A 243 12.59 -27.96 21.93
CA GLY A 243 13.36 -29.19 22.16
C GLY A 243 14.77 -28.96 22.74
N LEU A 244 15.23 -27.70 22.74
CA LEU A 244 16.54 -27.32 23.25
C LEU A 244 16.66 -27.51 24.77
N ASN A 245 17.76 -28.12 25.24
CA ASN A 245 17.99 -28.36 26.66
C ASN A 245 18.05 -27.04 27.47
N PRO A 246 17.38 -26.96 28.64
CA PRO A 246 17.34 -25.76 29.49
C PRO A 246 18.69 -25.39 30.12
N THR A 247 19.75 -26.16 29.88
CA THR A 247 21.12 -25.86 30.33
C THR A 247 21.86 -24.89 29.41
N ASN A 248 21.30 -24.50 28.26
CA ASN A 248 21.91 -23.48 27.41
C ASN A 248 21.80 -22.10 28.09
N PRO A 249 22.93 -21.44 28.43
CA PRO A 249 22.93 -20.16 29.14
C PRO A 249 22.24 -19.02 28.37
N LEU A 250 22.11 -19.12 27.04
CA LEU A 250 21.36 -18.18 26.22
C LEU A 250 19.85 -18.33 26.40
N ILE A 251 19.36 -19.56 26.58
CA ILE A 251 17.93 -19.82 26.78
C ILE A 251 17.52 -19.37 28.18
N THR A 252 18.34 -19.65 29.20
CA THR A 252 18.03 -19.25 30.58
C THR A 252 18.05 -17.73 30.80
N THR A 253 18.90 -16.99 30.08
CA THR A 253 18.89 -15.52 30.11
C THR A 253 17.68 -14.95 29.36
N VAL A 254 17.30 -15.52 28.22
CA VAL A 254 16.11 -15.11 27.45
C VAL A 254 14.82 -15.45 28.20
N THR A 255 14.70 -16.63 28.82
CA THR A 255 13.53 -17.01 29.62
C THR A 255 13.39 -16.15 30.87
N ALA A 256 14.49 -15.89 31.60
CA ALA A 256 14.45 -15.01 32.78
C ALA A 256 14.03 -13.56 32.46
N LEU A 257 14.35 -13.06 31.26
CA LEU A 257 13.91 -11.74 30.78
C LEU A 257 12.42 -11.67 30.39
N ILE A 258 11.82 -12.82 30.07
CA ILE A 258 10.49 -12.93 29.45
C ILE A 258 9.44 -13.47 30.44
N GLU A 259 9.79 -14.33 31.39
CA GLU A 259 8.85 -15.04 32.29
C GLU A 259 7.90 -14.10 33.07
N GLY A 260 8.37 -12.93 33.51
CA GLY A 260 7.51 -11.94 34.18
C GLY A 260 6.66 -11.10 33.21
N LYS A 261 7.13 -10.91 31.97
CA LYS A 261 6.47 -10.07 30.95
C LYS A 261 5.41 -10.84 30.16
N SER A 262 5.59 -12.15 29.95
CA SER A 262 4.69 -12.98 29.15
C SER A 262 3.30 -13.14 29.76
N VAL A 263 3.18 -13.25 31.09
CA VAL A 263 1.89 -13.35 31.79
C VAL A 263 1.10 -12.05 31.68
N ILE A 264 1.79 -10.91 31.81
CA ILE A 264 1.19 -9.58 31.64
C ILE A 264 0.72 -9.41 30.20
N SER A 265 1.57 -9.70 29.22
CA SER A 265 1.23 -9.66 27.80
C SER A 265 0.05 -10.60 27.46
N GLY A 266 0.02 -11.83 27.98
CA GLY A 266 -1.10 -12.74 27.81
C GLY A 266 -2.41 -12.22 28.40
N THR A 267 -2.36 -11.60 29.58
CA THR A 267 -3.53 -10.99 30.23
C THR A 267 -4.05 -9.79 29.44
N LEU A 268 -3.15 -8.90 29.01
CA LEU A 268 -3.50 -7.74 28.17
C LEU A 268 -4.08 -8.19 26.82
N PHE A 269 -3.54 -9.27 26.23
CA PHE A 269 -4.06 -9.84 25.00
C PHE A 269 -5.51 -10.33 25.16
N VAL A 270 -5.82 -11.06 26.24
CA VAL A 270 -7.20 -11.50 26.54
C VAL A 270 -8.13 -10.31 26.76
N ILE A 271 -7.69 -9.30 27.53
CA ILE A 271 -8.47 -8.07 27.76
C ILE A 271 -8.76 -7.38 26.42
N TYR A 272 -7.77 -7.27 25.53
CA TYR A 272 -7.95 -6.67 24.21
C TYR A 272 -8.96 -7.43 23.34
N ILE A 273 -8.93 -8.76 23.35
CA ILE A 273 -9.93 -9.58 22.64
C ILE A 273 -11.33 -9.25 23.17
N LEU A 274 -11.52 -9.24 24.49
CA LEU A 274 -12.83 -8.97 25.08
C LEU A 274 -13.30 -7.55 24.79
N VAL A 275 -12.43 -6.55 24.97
CA VAL A 275 -12.74 -5.13 24.71
C VAL A 275 -13.05 -4.90 23.24
N SER A 276 -12.32 -5.50 22.31
CA SER A 276 -12.56 -5.32 20.88
C SER A 276 -13.89 -5.93 20.43
N VAL A 277 -14.23 -7.14 20.92
CA VAL A 277 -15.51 -7.80 20.62
C VAL A 277 -16.68 -7.02 21.21
N ILE A 278 -16.62 -6.72 22.52
CA ILE A 278 -17.69 -6.00 23.22
C ILE A 278 -17.85 -4.58 22.65
N GLY A 279 -16.74 -3.85 22.50
CA GLY A 279 -16.72 -2.50 21.95
C GLY A 279 -17.27 -2.43 20.52
N GLY A 280 -16.94 -3.41 19.67
CA GLY A 280 -17.49 -3.50 18.31
C GLY A 280 -18.99 -3.78 18.28
N LEU A 281 -19.50 -4.62 19.19
CA LEU A 281 -20.94 -4.89 19.29
C LEU A 281 -21.73 -3.70 19.84
N MET A 282 -21.15 -2.98 20.82
CA MET A 282 -21.77 -1.78 21.39
C MET A 282 -21.74 -0.61 20.40
N SER A 283 -20.66 -0.43 19.64
CA SER A 283 -20.55 0.66 18.65
C SER A 283 -21.47 0.46 17.45
N ALA A 284 -21.80 -0.78 17.08
CA ALA A 284 -22.63 -1.10 15.93
C ALA A 284 -23.98 -0.35 15.91
N GLU A 285 -24.60 -0.08 17.06
CA GLU A 285 -25.86 0.68 17.11
C GLU A 285 -25.65 2.16 16.79
N TYR A 286 -24.57 2.77 17.28
CA TYR A 286 -24.26 4.18 17.02
C TYR A 286 -23.75 4.40 15.59
N LEU A 287 -22.93 3.47 15.06
CA LEU A 287 -22.28 3.63 13.76
C LEU A 287 -23.24 3.63 12.56
N PHE A 288 -24.47 3.14 12.75
CA PHE A 288 -25.46 3.04 11.67
C PHE A 288 -26.77 3.78 11.99
N GLN A 289 -26.82 4.53 13.09
CA GLN A 289 -27.88 5.52 13.29
C GLN A 289 -27.62 6.70 12.35
N PHE A 290 -28.05 6.59 11.10
CA PHE A 290 -28.16 7.75 10.22
C PHE A 290 -29.61 8.20 10.17
N GLU A 291 -29.82 9.45 10.58
CA GLU A 291 -30.96 10.23 10.12
C GLU A 291 -30.99 10.17 8.59
N ALA A 292 -32.15 9.85 8.03
CA ALA A 292 -32.43 10.02 6.61
C ALA A 292 -32.48 11.53 6.27
N GLY A 293 -31.37 12.24 6.50
CA GLY A 293 -31.20 13.62 6.08
C GLY A 293 -31.27 13.71 4.55
N PRO A 294 -31.73 14.85 4.00
CA PRO A 294 -32.06 14.98 2.59
C PRO A 294 -30.80 14.80 1.74
N ARG A 295 -30.61 13.55 1.28
CA ARG A 295 -29.76 13.25 0.14
C ARG A 295 -30.35 14.00 -1.05
N THR A 296 -29.46 14.57 -1.87
CA THR A 296 -29.70 15.06 -3.23
C THR A 296 -30.21 16.49 -3.44
N GLU A 297 -29.52 17.51 -2.92
CA GLU A 297 -29.34 18.74 -3.71
C GLU A 297 -27.88 19.17 -3.69
N SER A 298 -27.12 18.67 -4.67
CA SER A 298 -25.78 19.16 -4.95
C SER A 298 -25.86 20.59 -5.46
N ILE A 299 -25.84 21.57 -4.56
CA ILE A 299 -25.71 22.97 -4.96
C ILE A 299 -24.27 23.14 -5.47
N THR A 300 -24.09 23.05 -6.78
CA THR A 300 -22.79 23.35 -7.43
C THR A 300 -22.53 24.84 -7.32
N THR A 301 -21.99 25.29 -6.20
CA THR A 301 -21.53 26.68 -6.06
C THR A 301 -20.27 26.86 -6.90
N THR A 302 -20.35 27.67 -7.96
CA THR A 302 -19.19 28.05 -8.76
C THR A 302 -18.36 29.09 -8.00
N GLY A 303 -17.32 28.61 -7.31
CA GLY A 303 -16.36 29.48 -6.63
C GLY A 303 -15.51 30.31 -7.60
N LYS A 304 -14.82 31.33 -7.07
CA LYS A 304 -13.86 32.14 -7.84
C LYS A 304 -12.72 31.26 -8.37
N GLU A 305 -12.24 31.58 -9.58
CA GLU A 305 -11.14 30.85 -10.22
C GLU A 305 -9.81 31.06 -9.47
N ASN A 306 -9.10 29.96 -9.19
CA ASN A 306 -7.85 29.95 -8.43
C ASN A 306 -6.76 30.82 -9.11
N ILE A 307 -5.86 31.41 -8.33
CA ILE A 307 -4.78 32.31 -8.79
C ILE A 307 -3.89 31.62 -9.83
N VAL A 308 -3.54 30.35 -9.59
CA VAL A 308 -2.71 29.55 -10.51
C VAL A 308 -3.38 29.40 -11.89
N LEU A 309 -4.68 29.10 -11.91
CA LEU A 309 -5.43 28.94 -13.16
C LEU A 309 -5.55 30.27 -13.92
N ARG A 310 -5.72 31.39 -13.19
CA ARG A 310 -5.68 32.74 -13.77
C ARG A 310 -4.32 33.09 -14.34
N ALA A 311 -3.22 32.70 -13.67
CA ALA A 311 -1.87 32.91 -14.19
C ALA A 311 -1.63 32.11 -15.49
N ILE A 312 -2.03 30.84 -15.53
CA ILE A 312 -1.93 30.01 -16.74
C ILE A 312 -2.74 30.61 -17.89
N ARG A 313 -3.96 31.12 -17.62
CA ARG A 313 -4.78 31.78 -18.63
C ARG A 313 -4.11 33.03 -19.22
N ARG A 314 -3.39 33.80 -18.39
CA ARG A 314 -2.63 34.97 -18.84
C ARG A 314 -1.43 34.59 -19.70
N ILE A 315 -0.73 33.52 -19.35
CA ILE A 315 0.47 33.06 -20.08
C ILE A 315 0.08 32.44 -21.43
N ARG A 316 -1.05 31.71 -21.50
CA ARG A 316 -1.51 31.02 -22.71
C ARG A 316 -3.00 31.29 -22.97
N PRO A 317 -3.36 32.44 -23.60
CA PRO A 317 -4.76 32.78 -23.89
C PRO A 317 -5.38 32.01 -25.09
N THR A 318 -4.66 31.05 -25.67
CA THR A 318 -5.09 30.30 -26.86
C THR A 318 -6.10 29.18 -26.53
N PRO A 319 -6.79 28.60 -27.54
CA PRO A 319 -7.72 27.49 -27.31
C PRO A 319 -7.07 26.26 -26.61
N SER A 320 -5.77 26.03 -26.83
CA SER A 320 -5.03 24.98 -26.11
C SER A 320 -4.77 25.34 -24.63
N GLY A 321 -4.71 26.63 -24.29
CA GLY A 321 -4.67 27.10 -22.91
C GLY A 321 -6.00 26.88 -22.19
N VAL A 322 -7.13 27.02 -22.88
CA VAL A 322 -8.45 26.67 -22.32
C VAL A 322 -8.51 25.17 -22.00
N LEU A 323 -8.11 24.31 -22.93
CA LEU A 323 -8.04 22.85 -22.72
C LEU A 323 -7.09 22.47 -21.57
N LEU A 324 -5.97 23.18 -21.41
CA LEU A 324 -5.06 22.97 -20.28
C LEU A 324 -5.71 23.32 -18.94
N ILE A 325 -6.45 24.43 -18.88
CA ILE A 325 -7.14 24.86 -17.65
C ILE A 325 -8.29 23.91 -17.30
N THR A 326 -9.05 23.43 -18.28
CA THR A 326 -10.11 22.44 -18.03
C THR A 326 -9.49 21.16 -17.51
N ALA A 327 -8.45 20.64 -18.15
CA ALA A 327 -7.81 19.42 -17.72
C ALA A 327 -7.19 19.51 -16.30
N LEU A 328 -6.56 20.65 -15.96
CA LEU A 328 -6.10 20.92 -14.58
C LEU A 328 -7.25 20.99 -13.57
N LYS A 329 -8.38 21.58 -13.94
CA LYS A 329 -9.57 21.62 -13.07
C LYS A 329 -10.16 20.24 -12.87
N ASP A 330 -10.26 19.45 -13.94
CA ASP A 330 -10.80 18.10 -13.91
C ASP A 330 -9.91 17.17 -13.07
N PHE A 331 -8.58 17.31 -13.22
CA PHE A 331 -7.61 16.62 -12.37
C PHE A 331 -7.75 17.02 -10.90
N GLY A 332 -7.81 18.32 -10.60
CA GLY A 332 -7.88 18.85 -9.23
C GLY A 332 -9.23 18.69 -8.54
N ARG A 333 -10.33 18.48 -9.29
CA ARG A 333 -11.66 18.26 -8.72
C ARG A 333 -11.76 16.91 -8.01
N LYS A 334 -11.05 15.90 -8.50
CA LYS A 334 -11.03 14.54 -7.93
C LYS A 334 -9.94 14.48 -6.85
N ALA A 335 -10.35 14.51 -5.58
CA ALA A 335 -9.43 14.43 -4.44
C ALA A 335 -8.50 13.20 -4.52
N GLU A 336 -8.99 12.12 -5.11
CA GLU A 336 -8.25 10.90 -5.37
C GLU A 336 -7.02 11.09 -6.29
N ASN A 337 -7.09 11.98 -7.28
CA ASN A 337 -5.95 12.23 -8.16
C ASN A 337 -4.83 12.94 -7.38
N ILE A 338 -5.21 13.92 -6.55
CA ILE A 338 -4.29 14.66 -5.67
C ILE A 338 -3.67 13.71 -4.65
N SER A 339 -4.47 12.85 -4.01
CA SER A 339 -3.98 11.92 -2.99
C SER A 339 -2.97 10.92 -3.56
N ARG A 340 -3.10 10.49 -4.82
CA ARG A 340 -2.10 9.61 -5.45
C ARG A 340 -0.78 10.32 -5.73
N LEU A 341 -0.82 11.59 -6.12
CA LEU A 341 0.40 12.39 -6.26
C LEU A 341 1.08 12.59 -4.90
N MET A 342 0.30 12.94 -3.87
CA MET A 342 0.78 13.03 -2.49
C MET A 342 1.36 11.70 -2.01
N TYR A 343 0.70 10.59 -2.35
CA TYR A 343 1.17 9.25 -2.02
C TYR A 343 2.54 8.95 -2.62
N GLY A 344 2.71 9.28 -3.91
CA GLY A 344 4.00 9.11 -4.58
C GLY A 344 5.10 9.99 -4.03
N MET A 345 4.80 11.26 -3.75
CA MET A 345 5.75 12.16 -3.10
C MET A 345 6.20 11.63 -1.74
N PHE A 346 5.26 11.15 -0.93
CA PHE A 346 5.59 10.63 0.40
C PHE A 346 6.41 9.34 0.32
N LEU A 347 6.04 8.38 -0.53
CA LEU A 347 6.87 7.17 -0.72
C LEU A 347 8.27 7.50 -1.22
N ALA A 348 8.38 8.48 -2.12
CA ALA A 348 9.66 8.95 -2.64
C ALA A 348 10.57 9.56 -1.56
N VAL A 349 10.00 10.09 -0.48
CA VAL A 349 10.75 10.58 0.69
C VAL A 349 11.01 9.46 1.70
N LEU A 350 10.00 8.64 1.98
CA LEU A 350 10.03 7.64 3.05
C LEU A 350 11.13 6.60 2.82
N LEU A 351 11.23 6.05 1.62
CA LEU A 351 12.16 4.94 1.36
C LEU A 351 13.63 5.37 1.47
N PRO A 352 14.08 6.49 0.85
CA PRO A 352 15.43 6.97 1.08
C PRO A 352 15.70 7.37 2.54
N PHE A 353 14.71 7.92 3.25
CA PHE A 353 14.84 8.22 4.69
C PHE A 353 15.13 6.95 5.50
N ILE A 354 14.37 5.88 5.25
CA ILE A 354 14.56 4.57 5.89
C ILE A 354 15.97 4.03 5.62
N LEU A 355 16.43 4.12 4.37
CA LEU A 355 17.74 3.61 4.01
C LEU A 355 18.89 4.41 4.60
N ASN A 356 18.72 5.73 4.77
CA ASN A 356 19.70 6.59 5.45
C ASN A 356 19.91 6.20 6.91
N VAL A 357 18.81 5.94 7.60
CA VAL A 357 18.81 5.61 9.03
C VAL A 357 19.21 4.16 9.26
N GLY A 358 19.00 3.30 8.27
CA GLY A 358 19.33 1.87 8.32
C GLY A 358 20.60 1.51 7.54
N PHE A 359 20.46 0.53 6.65
CA PHE A 359 21.56 -0.22 6.01
C PHE A 359 22.60 0.63 5.25
N LEU A 360 22.22 1.77 4.66
CA LEU A 360 23.15 2.54 3.83
C LEU A 360 24.09 3.44 4.63
N SER A 361 23.88 3.62 5.95
CA SER A 361 24.81 4.41 6.77
C SER A 361 26.20 3.77 6.89
N GLU A 362 26.32 2.48 6.61
CA GLU A 362 27.55 1.71 6.71
C GLU A 362 28.39 1.72 5.43
N ILE A 363 27.84 2.21 4.31
CA ILE A 363 28.58 2.28 3.05
C ILE A 363 29.50 3.52 3.07
N PRO A 364 30.82 3.35 2.95
CA PRO A 364 31.76 4.48 3.05
C PRO A 364 31.72 5.42 1.85
N ASP A 365 31.29 4.94 0.67
CA ASP A 365 31.26 5.75 -0.56
C ASP A 365 29.93 6.49 -0.74
N LYS A 366 29.96 7.79 -0.43
CA LYS A 366 28.81 8.70 -0.56
C LYS A 366 28.34 8.87 -2.02
N SER A 367 29.21 8.68 -3.02
CA SER A 367 28.85 8.90 -4.43
C SER A 367 27.86 7.84 -4.94
N ILE A 368 28.13 6.57 -4.63
CA ILE A 368 27.29 5.42 -4.98
C ILE A 368 25.94 5.53 -4.25
N ILE A 369 25.95 5.94 -2.98
CA ILE A 369 24.73 6.17 -2.20
C ILE A 369 23.82 7.18 -2.91
N VAL A 370 24.37 8.31 -3.39
CA VAL A 370 23.55 9.33 -4.09
C VAL A 370 22.93 8.75 -5.36
N ILE A 371 23.65 7.96 -6.13
CA ILE A 371 23.15 7.33 -7.37
C ILE A 371 22.01 6.37 -7.06
N ILE A 372 22.19 5.48 -6.07
CA ILE A 372 21.17 4.52 -5.64
C ILE A 372 19.92 5.25 -5.16
N LEU A 373 20.05 6.23 -4.28
CA LEU A 373 18.91 6.97 -3.75
C LEU A 373 18.17 7.75 -4.85
N THR A 374 18.92 8.40 -5.76
CA THR A 374 18.34 9.11 -6.90
C THR A 374 17.58 8.15 -7.81
N MET A 375 18.10 6.95 -8.07
CA MET A 375 17.40 5.90 -8.81
C MET A 375 16.10 5.50 -8.12
N MET A 376 16.10 5.28 -6.82
CA MET A 376 14.90 4.84 -6.11
C MET A 376 13.80 5.90 -6.15
N ILE A 377 14.16 7.17 -5.97
CA ILE A 377 13.24 8.30 -6.12
C ILE A 377 12.70 8.36 -7.55
N ASN A 378 13.58 8.24 -8.56
CA ASN A 378 13.21 8.20 -9.96
C ASN A 378 12.20 7.10 -10.26
N LEU A 379 12.48 5.88 -9.81
CA LEU A 379 11.65 4.70 -10.05
C LEU A 379 10.26 4.92 -9.44
N MET A 380 10.19 5.32 -8.17
CA MET A 380 8.91 5.52 -7.47
C MET A 380 8.09 6.65 -8.08
N LEU A 381 8.70 7.83 -8.29
CA LEU A 381 7.98 8.98 -8.84
C LEU A 381 7.57 8.74 -10.29
N ALA A 382 8.43 8.19 -11.14
CA ALA A 382 8.08 7.91 -12.52
C ALA A 382 6.93 6.91 -12.63
N MET A 383 6.92 5.84 -11.81
CA MET A 383 5.83 4.86 -11.80
C MET A 383 4.51 5.49 -11.36
N ILE A 384 4.52 6.19 -10.22
CA ILE A 384 3.29 6.75 -9.64
C ILE A 384 2.77 7.89 -10.52
N ALA A 385 3.63 8.79 -10.96
CA ALA A 385 3.26 9.87 -11.86
C ALA A 385 2.65 9.36 -13.17
N ALA A 386 3.22 8.31 -13.76
CA ALA A 386 2.72 7.77 -15.02
C ALA A 386 1.36 7.11 -14.89
N VAL A 387 1.13 6.32 -13.84
CA VAL A 387 -0.18 5.68 -13.60
C VAL A 387 -1.24 6.71 -13.21
N THR A 388 -0.87 7.74 -12.45
CA THR A 388 -1.81 8.76 -11.96
C THR A 388 -2.19 9.74 -13.06
N VAL A 389 -1.22 10.38 -13.69
CA VAL A 389 -1.47 11.45 -14.65
C VAL A 389 -1.70 10.91 -16.07
N GLY A 390 -0.97 9.86 -16.45
CA GLY A 390 -1.14 9.18 -17.73
C GLY A 390 -2.36 8.26 -17.74
N GLY A 391 -2.50 7.43 -16.71
CA GLY A 391 -3.52 6.37 -16.64
C GLY A 391 -4.94 6.83 -16.34
N THR A 392 -5.14 7.89 -15.54
CA THR A 392 -6.45 8.18 -14.95
C THR A 392 -7.09 9.45 -15.50
N GLY A 393 -8.39 9.36 -15.81
CA GLY A 393 -9.15 10.49 -16.35
C GLY A 393 -8.63 10.97 -17.71
N PHE A 394 -8.03 10.08 -18.51
CA PHE A 394 -7.55 10.45 -19.84
C PHE A 394 -8.73 10.87 -20.73
N ILE A 395 -9.80 10.07 -20.76
CA ILE A 395 -11.06 10.42 -21.43
C ILE A 395 -12.21 9.96 -20.53
N GLU A 396 -13.25 10.77 -20.35
CA GLU A 396 -14.39 10.41 -19.48
C GLU A 396 -15.29 9.35 -20.15
N SER A 397 -15.66 9.58 -21.41
CA SER A 397 -16.61 8.74 -22.16
C SER A 397 -16.18 8.51 -23.61
N LYS A 398 -16.81 7.53 -24.27
CA LYS A 398 -16.63 7.31 -25.71
C LYS A 398 -17.01 8.57 -26.49
N ASP A 399 -18.09 9.24 -26.12
CA ASP A 399 -18.58 10.43 -26.82
C ASP A 399 -17.56 11.57 -26.79
N HIS A 400 -16.84 11.74 -25.68
CA HIS A 400 -15.72 12.69 -25.59
C HIS A 400 -14.60 12.36 -26.57
N LEU A 401 -14.26 11.08 -26.76
CA LEU A 401 -13.28 10.67 -27.77
C LEU A 401 -13.76 11.02 -29.18
N TRP A 402 -15.03 10.78 -29.48
CA TRP A 402 -15.61 11.11 -30.79
C TRP A 402 -15.58 12.61 -31.07
N ILE A 403 -15.95 13.45 -30.09
CA ILE A 403 -15.88 14.91 -30.21
C ILE A 403 -14.43 15.37 -30.45
N LEU A 404 -13.46 14.78 -29.73
CA LEU A 404 -12.04 15.08 -29.89
C LEU A 404 -11.51 14.69 -31.28
N LYS A 405 -11.94 13.55 -31.83
CA LYS A 405 -11.56 13.10 -33.17
C LYS A 405 -12.24 13.93 -34.28
N ALA A 406 -13.47 14.40 -34.06
CA ALA A 406 -14.21 15.21 -35.03
C ALA A 406 -13.65 16.63 -35.17
N ALA A 407 -12.98 17.17 -34.14
CA ALA A 407 -12.38 18.50 -34.18
C ALA A 407 -11.08 18.53 -35.02
N PRO A 408 -10.82 19.60 -35.81
CA PRO A 408 -9.61 19.72 -36.61
C PRO A 408 -8.37 19.77 -35.72
N TYR A 409 -7.51 18.76 -35.87
CA TYR A 409 -6.34 18.49 -35.02
C TYR A 409 -6.68 18.31 -33.52
N GLY A 410 -7.90 17.91 -33.20
CA GLY A 410 -8.40 17.78 -31.83
C GLY A 410 -7.55 16.83 -30.99
N SER A 411 -7.31 15.61 -31.48
CA SER A 411 -6.46 14.61 -30.80
C SER A 411 -5.05 15.12 -30.50
N ARG A 412 -4.40 15.81 -31.45
CA ARG A 412 -3.03 16.34 -31.26
C ARG A 412 -2.99 17.51 -30.29
N LYS A 413 -3.99 18.40 -30.34
CA LYS A 413 -4.12 19.52 -29.38
C LYS A 413 -4.41 19.01 -27.97
N PHE A 414 -5.24 17.98 -27.86
CA PHE A 414 -5.58 17.32 -26.60
C PHE A 414 -4.34 16.70 -25.95
N ILE A 415 -3.58 15.88 -26.68
CA ILE A 415 -2.35 15.27 -26.16
C ILE A 415 -1.35 16.34 -25.72
N ARG A 416 -1.15 17.40 -26.52
CA ARG A 416 -0.27 18.51 -26.13
C ARG A 416 -0.73 19.22 -24.85
N ALA A 417 -2.03 19.43 -24.69
CA ALA A 417 -2.59 20.01 -23.48
C ALA A 417 -2.34 19.09 -22.28
N ARG A 418 -2.62 17.78 -22.43
CA ARG A 418 -2.43 16.78 -21.37
C ARG A 418 -0.97 16.57 -20.98
N THR A 419 -0.05 16.57 -21.93
CA THR A 419 1.39 16.53 -21.64
C THR A 419 1.85 17.80 -20.92
N THR A 420 1.34 18.98 -21.32
CA THR A 420 1.68 20.24 -20.64
C THR A 420 1.15 20.25 -19.21
N GLU A 421 -0.08 19.76 -19.00
CA GLU A 421 -0.68 19.57 -17.69
C GLU A 421 0.18 18.66 -16.81
N ALA A 422 0.58 17.51 -17.34
CA ALA A 422 1.40 16.55 -16.62
C ALA A 422 2.73 17.17 -16.17
N ILE A 423 3.43 17.87 -17.06
CA ILE A 423 4.68 18.55 -16.74
C ILE A 423 4.47 19.58 -15.61
N LEU A 424 3.38 20.36 -15.63
CA LEU A 424 3.08 21.32 -14.57
C LEU A 424 2.81 20.65 -13.22
N LEU A 425 2.09 19.52 -13.21
CA LEU A 425 1.84 18.74 -12.01
C LEU A 425 3.12 18.06 -11.48
N MET A 426 4.08 17.74 -12.36
CA MET A 426 5.34 17.12 -11.94
C MET A 426 6.30 18.06 -11.23
N ILE A 427 6.19 19.38 -11.41
CA ILE A 427 7.06 20.35 -10.73
C ILE A 427 7.03 20.17 -9.20
N PRO A 428 5.88 20.27 -8.50
CA PRO A 428 5.85 20.05 -7.07
C PRO A 428 6.18 18.59 -6.69
N VAL A 429 5.79 17.63 -7.54
CA VAL A 429 5.97 16.19 -7.29
C VAL A 429 7.43 15.77 -7.28
N SER A 430 8.27 16.37 -8.13
CA SER A 430 9.72 16.13 -8.10
C SER A 430 10.42 17.01 -7.08
N LEU A 431 10.01 18.27 -6.94
CA LEU A 431 10.72 19.27 -6.14
C LEU A 431 10.63 19.02 -4.63
N VAL A 432 9.45 18.63 -4.12
CA VAL A 432 9.29 18.39 -2.68
C VAL A 432 10.16 17.21 -2.21
N PRO A 433 10.11 16.01 -2.83
CA PRO A 433 10.95 14.91 -2.40
C PRO A 433 12.44 15.20 -2.56
N THR A 434 12.87 15.85 -3.64
CA THR A 434 14.30 16.13 -3.85
C THR A 434 14.86 17.13 -2.86
N ILE A 435 14.09 18.14 -2.46
CA ILE A 435 14.51 19.08 -1.41
C ILE A 435 14.64 18.35 -0.07
N VAL A 436 13.61 17.60 0.34
CA VAL A 436 13.64 16.87 1.60
C VAL A 436 14.83 15.91 1.63
N MET A 437 15.08 15.22 0.52
CA MET A 437 16.21 14.31 0.39
C MET A 437 17.56 15.00 0.40
N SER A 438 17.69 16.14 -0.27
CA SER A 438 18.93 16.91 -0.26
C SER A 438 19.28 17.40 1.14
N VAL A 439 18.26 17.75 1.94
CA VAL A 439 18.44 18.15 3.34
C VAL A 439 18.82 16.94 4.20
N LEU A 440 18.09 15.83 4.09
CA LEU A 440 18.33 14.61 4.89
C LEU A 440 19.71 13.98 4.64
N MET A 441 20.22 14.11 3.42
CA MET A 441 21.49 13.50 3.00
C MET A 441 22.65 14.50 2.95
N GLU A 442 22.42 15.74 3.38
CA GLU A 442 23.43 16.81 3.39
C GLU A 442 24.10 17.02 2.02
N PHE A 443 23.31 17.00 0.95
CA PHE A 443 23.81 17.22 -0.41
C PHE A 443 24.33 18.65 -0.60
N SER A 444 25.42 18.78 -1.36
CA SER A 444 25.86 20.10 -1.82
C SER A 444 24.80 20.75 -2.69
N LEU A 445 24.71 22.09 -2.70
CA LEU A 445 23.70 22.81 -3.49
C LEU A 445 23.70 22.40 -4.97
N VAL A 446 24.88 22.16 -5.54
CA VAL A 446 25.03 21.74 -6.95
C VAL A 446 24.45 20.34 -7.17
N THR A 447 24.76 19.38 -6.28
CA THR A 447 24.22 18.02 -6.38
C THR A 447 22.71 18.00 -6.14
N ALA A 448 22.21 18.77 -5.19
CA ALA A 448 20.77 18.93 -4.95
C ALA A 448 20.01 19.44 -6.19
N ILE A 449 20.55 20.47 -6.88
CA ILE A 449 19.96 20.99 -8.11
C ILE A 449 19.99 19.94 -9.22
N LEU A 450 21.11 19.22 -9.41
CA LEU A 450 21.24 18.18 -10.43
C LEU A 450 20.30 17.01 -10.19
N VAL A 451 20.18 16.54 -8.94
CA VAL A 451 19.23 15.49 -8.54
C VAL A 451 17.80 15.98 -8.79
N CYS A 452 17.48 17.23 -8.45
CA CYS A 452 16.16 17.80 -8.72
C CYS A 452 15.83 17.83 -10.22
N ILE A 453 16.76 18.25 -11.06
CA ILE A 453 16.59 18.26 -12.52
C ILE A 453 16.45 16.84 -13.05
N ASN A 454 17.32 15.92 -12.62
CA ASN A 454 17.27 14.51 -13.02
C ASN A 454 15.90 13.90 -12.68
N VAL A 455 15.44 14.04 -11.44
CA VAL A 455 14.14 13.52 -10.99
C VAL A 455 12.97 14.16 -11.73
N PHE A 456 13.00 15.46 -11.97
CA PHE A 456 11.95 16.14 -12.74
C PHE A 456 11.87 15.60 -14.18
N VAL A 457 13.03 15.49 -14.85
CA VAL A 457 13.12 15.04 -16.25
C VAL A 457 12.70 13.58 -16.38
N THR A 458 13.18 12.68 -15.53
CA THR A 458 12.80 11.26 -15.54
C THR A 458 11.31 11.06 -15.27
N THR A 459 10.74 11.80 -14.31
CA THR A 459 9.32 11.75 -14.00
C THR A 459 8.47 12.27 -15.15
N CYS A 460 8.90 13.35 -15.83
CA CYS A 460 8.26 13.81 -17.06
C CYS A 460 8.28 12.72 -18.15
N GLY A 461 9.43 12.06 -18.36
CA GLY A 461 9.54 10.94 -19.30
C GLY A 461 8.57 9.80 -18.98
N GLY A 462 8.46 9.42 -17.71
CA GLY A 462 7.51 8.40 -17.26
C GLY A 462 6.05 8.79 -17.52
N THR A 463 5.67 10.05 -17.24
CA THR A 463 4.32 10.54 -17.55
C THR A 463 4.01 10.57 -19.04
N MET A 464 5.00 10.92 -19.89
CA MET A 464 4.84 10.88 -21.35
C MET A 464 4.61 9.44 -21.84
N ALA A 465 5.33 8.46 -21.29
CA ALA A 465 5.09 7.05 -21.58
C ALA A 465 3.68 6.62 -21.19
N GLY A 466 3.22 7.00 -19.99
CA GLY A 466 1.86 6.73 -19.51
C GLY A 466 0.78 7.32 -20.43
N ILE A 467 0.90 8.61 -20.78
CA ILE A 467 -0.02 9.30 -21.69
C ILE A 467 -0.02 8.64 -23.08
N GLY A 468 1.16 8.24 -23.57
CA GLY A 468 1.28 7.56 -24.87
C GLY A 468 0.57 6.21 -24.88
N ILE A 469 0.75 5.38 -23.85
CA ILE A 469 0.08 4.08 -23.74
C ILE A 469 -1.44 4.25 -23.65
N THR A 470 -1.93 5.20 -22.85
CA THR A 470 -3.36 5.47 -22.78
C THR A 470 -3.93 6.07 -24.06
N ALA A 471 -3.12 6.77 -24.86
CA ALA A 471 -3.54 7.24 -26.17
C ALA A 471 -3.59 6.09 -27.21
N ILE A 472 -2.75 5.06 -27.07
CA ILE A 472 -2.81 3.84 -27.92
C ILE A 472 -4.07 3.04 -27.60
N ASN A 473 -4.42 2.89 -26.32
CA ASN A 473 -5.58 2.15 -25.86
C ASN A 473 -6.43 3.00 -24.89
N PRO A 474 -7.36 3.84 -25.41
CA PRO A 474 -8.14 4.77 -24.59
C PRO A 474 -8.83 4.12 -23.40
N THR A 475 -8.62 4.68 -22.21
CA THR A 475 -9.28 4.26 -20.97
C THR A 475 -10.34 5.28 -20.58
N TYR A 476 -11.54 4.78 -20.30
CA TYR A 476 -12.66 5.57 -19.81
C TYR A 476 -12.64 5.63 -18.29
N GLU A 477 -13.54 6.42 -17.69
CA GLU A 477 -13.61 6.63 -16.24
C GLU A 477 -13.71 5.33 -15.41
N ASN A 478 -14.20 4.24 -16.02
CA ASN A 478 -14.27 2.94 -15.38
C ASN A 478 -12.88 2.27 -15.23
N ARG A 479 -12.30 2.40 -14.05
CA ARG A 479 -11.01 1.79 -13.67
C ARG A 479 -11.05 0.25 -13.51
N GLN A 480 -12.23 -0.35 -13.43
CA GLN A 480 -12.33 -1.82 -13.43
C GLN A 480 -12.18 -2.42 -14.83
N SER A 481 -12.19 -1.57 -15.88
CA SER A 481 -11.99 -2.02 -17.24
C SER A 481 -10.65 -2.74 -17.40
N ALA A 482 -10.66 -3.80 -18.20
CA ALA A 482 -9.44 -4.54 -18.53
C ALA A 482 -8.39 -3.62 -19.16
N ALA A 483 -8.82 -2.66 -19.99
CA ALA A 483 -7.95 -1.66 -20.61
C ALA A 483 -7.18 -0.83 -19.58
N PHE A 484 -7.84 -0.36 -18.50
CA PHE A 484 -7.16 0.40 -17.45
C PHE A 484 -6.08 -0.42 -16.75
N LYS A 485 -6.39 -1.67 -16.42
CA LYS A 485 -5.44 -2.59 -15.78
C LYS A 485 -4.24 -2.86 -16.70
N VAL A 486 -4.50 -3.25 -17.95
CA VAL A 486 -3.46 -3.56 -18.95
C VAL A 486 -2.57 -2.35 -19.19
N ASN A 487 -3.14 -1.17 -19.41
CA ASN A 487 -2.36 0.04 -19.63
C ASN A 487 -1.50 0.38 -18.42
N SER A 488 -2.07 0.31 -17.21
CA SER A 488 -1.31 0.57 -15.99
C SER A 488 -0.13 -0.40 -15.83
N PHE A 489 -0.33 -1.70 -16.09
CA PHE A 489 0.73 -2.69 -16.06
C PHE A 489 1.81 -2.43 -17.11
N ILE A 490 1.43 -2.13 -18.35
CA ILE A 490 2.38 -1.81 -19.42
C ILE A 490 3.16 -0.54 -19.07
N THR A 491 2.49 0.50 -18.55
CA THR A 491 3.15 1.74 -18.13
C THR A 491 4.15 1.49 -17.01
N ILE A 492 3.80 0.71 -15.99
CA ILE A 492 4.71 0.34 -14.91
C ILE A 492 5.92 -0.45 -15.46
N ALA A 493 5.68 -1.46 -16.29
CA ALA A 493 6.74 -2.29 -16.86
C ALA A 493 7.73 -1.46 -17.70
N ILE A 494 7.20 -0.58 -18.56
CA ILE A 494 8.02 0.30 -19.40
C ILE A 494 8.84 1.27 -18.56
N ASN A 495 8.24 1.90 -17.54
CA ASN A 495 8.98 2.80 -16.65
C ASN A 495 10.04 2.06 -15.83
N MET A 496 9.77 0.82 -15.42
CA MET A 496 10.73 -0.01 -14.71
C MET A 496 11.92 -0.36 -15.59
N ILE A 497 11.69 -0.78 -16.84
CA ILE A 497 12.76 -1.04 -17.82
C ILE A 497 13.57 0.24 -18.08
N GLY A 498 12.88 1.38 -18.27
CA GLY A 498 13.53 2.67 -18.48
C GLY A 498 14.37 3.12 -17.29
N ALA A 499 13.88 2.94 -16.06
CA ALA A 499 14.60 3.27 -14.84
C ALA A 499 15.80 2.35 -14.59
N ILE A 500 15.66 1.04 -14.84
CA ILE A 500 16.78 0.09 -14.78
C ILE A 500 17.85 0.46 -15.82
N GLY A 501 17.44 0.77 -17.05
CA GLY A 501 18.36 1.23 -18.10
C GLY A 501 19.10 2.53 -17.71
N ALA A 502 18.38 3.49 -17.11
CA ALA A 502 18.97 4.73 -16.60
C ALA A 502 19.98 4.45 -15.47
N PHE A 503 19.68 3.51 -14.58
CA PHE A 503 20.58 3.12 -13.48
C PHE A 503 21.86 2.44 -13.97
N ILE A 504 21.74 1.49 -14.90
CA ILE A 504 22.90 0.81 -15.51
C ILE A 504 23.80 1.85 -16.19
N LEU A 505 23.21 2.79 -16.94
CA LEU A 505 23.95 3.86 -17.59
C LEU A 505 24.62 4.79 -16.56
N ALA A 506 23.91 5.19 -15.51
CA ALA A 506 24.46 6.03 -14.43
C ALA A 506 25.68 5.37 -13.79
N THR A 507 25.55 4.09 -13.42
CA THR A 507 26.62 3.32 -12.77
C THR A 507 27.81 3.14 -13.70
N TYR A 508 27.58 2.82 -14.97
CA TYR A 508 28.66 2.71 -15.97
C TYR A 508 29.43 4.02 -16.14
N LEU A 509 28.73 5.15 -16.24
CA LEU A 509 29.35 6.47 -16.35
C LEU A 509 30.11 6.84 -15.08
N GLU A 510 29.59 6.49 -13.90
CA GLU A 510 30.27 6.74 -12.63
C GLU A 510 31.58 5.95 -12.55
N VAL A 511 31.55 4.65 -12.85
CA VAL A 511 32.74 3.81 -12.82
C VAL A 511 33.78 4.26 -13.86
N SER A 512 33.33 4.68 -15.05
CA SER A 512 34.22 5.06 -16.15
C SER A 512 34.87 6.42 -15.98
N PHE A 513 34.14 7.41 -15.43
CA PHE A 513 34.58 8.80 -15.37
C PHE A 513 34.82 9.31 -13.94
N SER A 514 34.42 8.54 -12.92
CA SER A 514 34.47 8.92 -11.50
C SER A 514 33.88 10.31 -11.24
N ASN A 515 32.80 10.63 -11.96
CA ASN A 515 32.18 11.95 -11.95
C ASN A 515 30.66 11.86 -11.90
N GLN A 516 30.14 12.05 -10.69
CA GLN A 516 28.72 12.10 -10.34
C GLN A 516 27.88 13.02 -11.23
N ILE A 517 28.43 14.13 -11.71
CA ILE A 517 27.69 15.07 -12.55
C ILE A 517 27.41 14.45 -13.92
N ILE A 518 28.39 13.77 -14.49
CA ILE A 518 28.27 13.11 -15.80
C ILE A 518 27.29 11.94 -15.71
N SER A 519 27.34 11.15 -14.64
CA SER A 519 26.43 10.02 -14.44
C SER A 519 24.98 10.46 -14.27
N LEU A 520 24.71 11.51 -13.50
CA LEU A 520 23.36 12.08 -13.35
C LEU A 520 22.84 12.74 -14.65
N LEU A 521 23.67 13.48 -15.37
CA LEU A 521 23.26 14.12 -16.64
C LEU A 521 23.08 13.10 -17.76
N GLY A 522 23.86 12.02 -17.80
CA GLY A 522 23.73 10.98 -18.81
C GLY A 522 22.47 10.14 -18.62
N SER A 523 22.19 9.75 -17.39
CA SER A 523 21.06 8.87 -17.06
C SER A 523 19.69 9.53 -17.19
N MET A 524 19.57 10.86 -17.02
CA MET A 524 18.27 11.54 -17.02
C MET A 524 17.51 11.44 -18.36
N TRP A 525 18.20 11.20 -19.48
CA TRP A 525 17.60 11.22 -20.82
C TRP A 525 16.94 9.91 -21.24
N VAL A 526 17.23 8.79 -20.58
CA VAL A 526 16.75 7.45 -20.99
C VAL A 526 15.22 7.39 -21.00
N LEU A 527 14.59 7.75 -19.88
CA LEU A 527 13.12 7.76 -19.72
C LEU A 527 12.41 8.79 -20.61
N PRO A 528 12.86 10.05 -20.72
CA PRO A 528 12.29 11.03 -21.65
C PRO A 528 12.32 10.60 -23.12
N ILE A 529 13.43 10.05 -23.59
CA ILE A 529 13.55 9.60 -24.99
C ILE A 529 12.53 8.49 -25.26
N LEU A 530 12.48 7.51 -24.37
CA LEU A 530 11.54 6.41 -24.46
C LEU A 530 10.08 6.90 -24.35
N GLY A 531 9.80 7.79 -23.41
CA GLY A 531 8.48 8.39 -23.19
C GLY A 531 8.01 9.22 -24.38
N LEU A 532 8.88 10.01 -24.99
CA LEU A 532 8.58 10.78 -26.20
C LEU A 532 8.30 9.88 -27.40
N ALA A 533 9.03 8.77 -27.56
CA ALA A 533 8.78 7.80 -28.61
C ALA A 533 7.37 7.19 -28.47
N ILE A 534 7.02 6.72 -27.27
CA ILE A 534 5.70 6.12 -26.98
C ILE A 534 4.58 7.16 -27.10
N LEU A 535 4.79 8.38 -26.60
CA LEU A 535 3.85 9.48 -26.74
C LEU A 535 3.59 9.82 -28.20
N SER A 536 4.63 9.82 -29.04
CA SER A 536 4.51 10.08 -30.48
C SER A 536 3.71 8.98 -31.18
N ILE A 537 3.95 7.71 -30.85
CA ILE A 537 3.18 6.56 -31.35
C ILE A 537 1.72 6.64 -30.90
N GLY A 538 1.47 6.95 -29.61
CA GLY A 538 0.12 7.12 -29.10
C GLY A 538 -0.61 8.28 -29.74
N ALA A 539 0.08 9.39 -30.02
CA ALA A 539 -0.50 10.54 -30.68
C ALA A 539 -0.89 10.29 -32.14
N THR A 540 -0.10 9.52 -32.87
CA THR A 540 -0.46 9.11 -34.24
C THR A 540 -1.62 8.12 -34.21
N ARG A 541 -1.59 7.12 -33.32
CA ARG A 541 -2.70 6.15 -33.15
C ARG A 541 -4.03 6.81 -32.82
N LEU A 542 -4.05 7.76 -31.88
CA LEU A 542 -5.28 8.45 -31.49
C LEU A 542 -5.85 9.35 -32.60
N SER A 543 -5.01 9.76 -33.56
CA SER A 543 -5.43 10.61 -34.69
C SER A 543 -6.03 9.82 -35.86
N ILE A 544 -5.84 8.50 -35.90
CA ILE A 544 -6.40 7.65 -36.94
C ILE A 544 -7.89 7.41 -36.62
N PRO A 545 -8.83 7.67 -37.57
CA PRO A 545 -10.22 7.27 -37.42
C PRO A 545 -10.31 5.74 -37.33
N GLU A 546 -11.08 5.24 -36.36
CA GLU A 546 -11.33 3.79 -36.19
C GLU A 546 -12.33 3.27 -37.21
#